data_AF-A0A2G2YP66-F1
#
_entry.id   AF-A0A2G2YP66-F1
#
_cell.length_a   1.000
_cell.length_b   1.000
_cell.length_c   1.000
_cell.angle_alpha   90.00
_cell.angle_beta   90.00
_cell.angle_gamma   90.00
#
_symmetry.space_group_name_H-M   'P 1'
#
loop_
_entity.id
_entity.type
_entity.pdbx_description
1 polymer ?
#
loop_
_entity_poly.entity_id
_entity_poly.type
_entity_poly.pdbx_seq_one_letter_code
_entity_poly.pdbx_strand_id
1 'polypeptide(L)'
;MEAYIAVISLLQILEQFQERHPVLIQGQTAKTLESLHNTAEYFQNFLEEASKSRFDPEKIKSIEELIISAASDAEDVIEMCWTCENPSESSLNKNLRRNLRPVVK
;
A
#
# COMPACT_ATOMS: atom_id res chain seq x y z
N MET A 1 -12.68 -7.84 -0.90
CA MET A 1 -12.00 -7.41 0.32
C MET A 1 -11.20 -6.16 0.00
N GLU A 2 -11.65 -5.00 0.47
CA GLU A 2 -11.02 -3.70 0.17
C GLU A 2 -9.59 -3.63 0.74
N ALA A 3 -9.36 -4.22 1.91
CA ALA A 3 -8.04 -4.32 2.52
C ALA A 3 -7.04 -5.10 1.65
N TYR A 4 -7.48 -6.17 1.00
CA TYR A 4 -6.63 -6.98 0.14
C TYR A 4 -6.18 -6.17 -1.09
N ILE A 5 -7.10 -5.38 -1.65
CA ILE A 5 -6.80 -4.48 -2.78
C ILE A 5 -5.82 -3.38 -2.34
N ALA A 6 -6.03 -2.78 -1.17
CA ALA A 6 -5.14 -1.76 -0.63
C ALA A 6 -3.70 -2.29 -0.40
N VAL A 7 -3.57 -3.50 0.13
CA VAL A 7 -2.26 -4.15 0.33
C VAL A 7 -1.56 -4.43 -1.01
N ILE A 8 -2.29 -4.93 -2.02
CA ILE A 8 -1.73 -5.12 -3.36
C ILE A 8 -1.26 -3.79 -3.97
N SER A 9 -2.06 -2.73 -3.82
CA SER A 9 -1.71 -1.39 -4.29
C SER A 9 -0.41 -0.89 -3.65
N LEU A 10 -0.26 -1.07 -2.33
CA LEU A 10 0.96 -0.72 -1.62
C LEU A 10 2.18 -1.51 -2.13
N LEU A 11 2.06 -2.84 -2.31
CA LEU A 11 3.15 -3.67 -2.86
C LEU A 11 3.59 -3.17 -4.24
N GLN A 12 2.63 -2.87 -5.13
CA GLN A 12 2.92 -2.34 -6.46
C GLN A 12 3.61 -0.98 -6.42
N ILE A 13 3.21 -0.10 -5.48
CA ILE A 13 3.84 1.21 -5.30
C ILE A 13 5.27 1.06 -4.75
N LEU A 14 5.50 0.13 -3.84
CA LEU A 14 6.84 -0.17 -3.31
C LEU A 14 7.78 -0.66 -4.42
N GLU A 15 7.33 -1.61 -5.24
CA GLU A 15 8.10 -2.12 -6.38
C GLU A 15 8.43 -0.97 -7.37
N GLN A 16 7.43 -0.17 -7.75
CA GLN A 16 7.63 0.96 -8.65
C GLN A 16 8.58 2.01 -8.08
N PHE A 17 8.49 2.29 -6.77
CA PHE A 17 9.38 3.23 -6.10
C PHE A 17 10.83 2.71 -6.12
N GLN A 18 11.02 1.42 -5.87
CA GLN A 18 12.33 0.77 -5.92
C GLN A 18 12.97 0.80 -7.30
N GLU A 19 12.20 0.53 -8.35
CA GLU A 19 12.68 0.56 -9.72
C GLU A 19 13.04 1.97 -10.19
N ARG A 20 12.25 2.97 -9.81
CA ARG A 20 12.38 4.33 -10.35
C ARG A 20 13.28 5.25 -9.54
N HIS A 21 13.42 5.01 -8.23
CA HIS A 21 14.23 5.83 -7.33
C HIS A 21 15.30 5.03 -6.56
N PRO A 22 16.12 4.19 -7.22
CA PRO A 22 17.14 3.41 -6.54
C PRO A 22 18.16 4.28 -5.78
N VAL A 23 18.36 5.53 -6.21
CA VAL A 23 19.26 6.49 -5.57
C VAL A 23 18.78 6.93 -4.18
N LEU A 24 17.47 6.95 -3.93
CA LEU A 24 16.87 7.29 -2.64
C LEU A 24 16.94 6.12 -1.63
N ILE A 25 17.28 4.93 -2.09
CA ILE A 25 17.11 3.69 -1.34
C ILE A 25 18.47 3.22 -0.84
N GLN A 26 18.88 3.80 0.28
CA GLN A 26 20.16 3.48 0.91
C GLN A 26 20.05 3.43 2.43
N GLY A 27 20.96 2.69 3.05
CA GLY A 27 21.09 2.62 4.51
C GLY A 27 19.78 2.26 5.20
N GLN A 28 19.28 3.18 6.01
CA GLN A 28 18.05 2.97 6.78
C GLN A 28 16.80 2.93 5.90
N THR A 29 16.73 3.71 4.80
CA THR A 29 15.58 3.73 3.90
C THR A 29 15.36 2.36 3.25
N ALA A 30 16.43 1.71 2.81
CA ALA A 30 16.37 0.36 2.23
C ALA A 30 15.79 -0.66 3.21
N LYS A 31 16.27 -0.66 4.47
CA LYS A 31 15.76 -1.56 5.52
C LYS A 31 14.30 -1.28 5.86
N THR A 32 13.90 -0.02 5.91
CA THR A 32 12.52 0.36 6.18
C THR A 32 11.59 -0.10 5.05
N LEU A 33 11.99 0.06 3.79
CA LEU A 33 11.20 -0.40 2.64
C LEU A 33 11.10 -1.92 2.59
N GLU A 34 12.18 -2.64 2.86
CA GLU A 34 12.16 -4.11 2.98
C GLU A 34 11.22 -4.57 4.11
N SER A 35 11.29 -3.94 5.28
CA SER A 35 10.38 -4.23 6.40
C SER A 35 8.92 -3.94 6.05
N LEU A 36 8.66 -2.86 5.32
CA LEU A 36 7.32 -2.48 4.89
C LEU A 36 6.76 -3.47 3.85
N HIS A 37 7.58 -3.90 2.89
CA HIS A 37 7.25 -4.93 1.92
C HIS A 37 6.86 -6.25 2.62
N ASN A 38 7.71 -6.74 3.52
CA ASN A 38 7.44 -7.96 4.30
C ASN A 38 6.16 -7.84 5.13
N THR A 39 5.86 -6.65 5.66
CA THR A 39 4.63 -6.40 6.42
C THR A 39 3.40 -6.44 5.51
N ALA A 40 3.49 -5.86 4.31
CA ALA A 40 2.42 -5.90 3.32
C ALA A 40 2.15 -7.33 2.84
N GLU A 41 3.18 -8.13 2.55
CA GLU A 41 3.03 -9.55 2.21
C GLU A 41 2.38 -10.34 3.36
N TYR A 42 2.77 -10.07 4.61
CA TYR A 42 2.13 -10.68 5.78
C TYR A 42 0.62 -10.36 5.82
N PHE A 43 0.24 -9.09 5.61
CA PHE A 43 -1.17 -8.71 5.57
C PHE A 43 -1.92 -9.33 4.41
N GLN A 44 -1.30 -9.45 3.23
CA GLN A 44 -1.90 -10.14 2.09
C GLN A 44 -2.26 -11.59 2.45
N ASN A 45 -1.31 -12.32 3.02
CA ASN A 45 -1.50 -13.71 3.45
C ASN A 45 -2.56 -13.82 4.56
N PHE A 46 -2.50 -12.92 5.55
CA PHE A 46 -3.49 -12.88 6.63
C PHE A 46 -4.91 -12.69 6.08
N LEU A 47 -5.12 -11.74 5.15
CA LEU A 47 -6.41 -11.46 4.55
C LEU A 47 -6.91 -12.63 3.68
N GLU A 48 -6.00 -13.28 2.96
CA GLU A 48 -6.33 -14.47 2.18
C GLU A 48 -6.83 -15.61 3.08
N GLU A 49 -6.14 -15.88 4.18
CA GLU A 49 -6.55 -16.90 5.14
C GLU A 49 -7.81 -16.51 5.94
N ALA A 50 -7.96 -15.23 6.27
CA ALA A 50 -9.16 -14.70 6.91
C ALA A 50 -10.40 -14.92 6.04
N SER A 51 -10.27 -14.75 4.71
CA SER A 51 -11.37 -14.97 3.76
C SER A 51 -11.88 -16.41 3.69
N LYS A 52 -11.03 -17.37 4.04
CA LYS A 52 -11.33 -18.82 4.04
C LYS A 52 -11.85 -19.30 5.40
N SER A 53 -11.68 -18.51 6.45
CA SER A 53 -11.93 -18.88 7.84
C SER A 53 -13.31 -18.44 8.32
N ARG A 54 -13.80 -19.08 9.40
CA ARG A 54 -15.04 -18.71 10.09
C ARG A 54 -14.79 -17.69 11.21
N PHE A 55 -13.89 -16.74 10.97
CA PHE A 55 -13.66 -15.68 11.95
C PHE A 55 -14.93 -14.86 12.17
N ASP A 56 -15.00 -14.26 13.34
CA ASP A 56 -16.04 -13.27 13.66
C ASP A 56 -16.00 -12.13 12.62
N PRO A 57 -17.07 -11.94 11.82
CA PRO A 57 -17.09 -10.94 10.76
C PRO A 57 -16.80 -9.53 11.26
N GLU A 58 -17.24 -9.17 12.47
CA GLU A 58 -17.01 -7.82 13.01
C GLU A 58 -15.53 -7.60 13.35
N LYS A 59 -14.86 -8.61 13.91
CA LYS A 59 -13.43 -8.52 14.22
C LYS A 59 -12.57 -8.45 12.97
N ILE A 60 -12.90 -9.24 11.94
CA ILE A 60 -12.19 -9.17 10.66
C ILE A 60 -12.38 -7.81 10.03
N LYS A 61 -13.61 -7.29 10.02
CA LYS A 61 -13.90 -5.96 9.46
C LYS A 61 -13.08 -4.86 10.13
N SER A 62 -13.00 -4.84 11.47
CA SER A 62 -12.17 -3.84 12.17
C SER A 62 -10.68 -3.94 11.82
N ILE A 63 -10.16 -5.15 11.59
CA ILE A 63 -8.77 -5.34 11.16
C ILE A 63 -8.58 -4.90 9.71
N GLU A 64 -9.53 -5.21 8.81
CA GLU A 64 -9.51 -4.76 7.42
C GLU A 64 -9.47 -3.23 7.33
N GLU A 65 -10.29 -2.52 8.12
CA GLU A 65 -10.30 -1.05 8.16
C GLU A 65 -8.95 -0.47 8.61
N LEU A 66 -8.31 -1.08 9.61
CA LEU A 66 -6.97 -0.68 10.06
C LEU A 66 -5.90 -0.90 8.97
N ILE A 67 -5.96 -2.04 8.28
CA ILE A 67 -5.03 -2.35 7.18
C ILE A 67 -5.21 -1.35 6.03
N ILE A 68 -6.45 -1.00 5.67
CA ILE A 68 -6.74 -0.01 4.62
C ILE A 68 -6.13 1.34 4.99
N SER A 69 -6.33 1.81 6.23
CA SER A 69 -5.78 3.08 6.70
C SER A 69 -4.25 3.07 6.66
N ALA A 70 -3.62 2.01 7.21
CA ALA A 70 -2.18 1.91 7.26
C ALA A 70 -1.53 1.81 5.86
N ALA A 71 -2.17 1.08 4.93
CA ALA A 71 -1.71 1.00 3.55
C ALA A 71 -1.81 2.36 2.86
N SER A 72 -2.91 3.09 3.06
CA SER A 72 -3.11 4.43 2.50
C SER A 72 -2.07 5.42 3.02
N ASP A 73 -1.81 5.43 4.34
CA ASP A 73 -0.81 6.29 4.96
C ASP A 73 0.60 5.98 4.44
N ALA A 74 0.93 4.69 4.26
CA ALA A 74 2.21 4.27 3.70
C ALA A 74 2.38 4.74 2.24
N GLU A 75 1.35 4.58 1.41
CA GLU A 75 1.35 5.10 0.03
C GLU A 75 1.53 6.61 -0.03
N ASP A 76 0.84 7.38 0.85
CA ASP A 76 0.98 8.84 0.93
C ASP A 76 2.41 9.27 1.25
N VAL A 77 3.09 8.57 2.17
CA VAL A 77 4.48 8.85 2.51
C VAL A 77 5.42 8.54 1.34
N ILE A 78 5.21 7.42 0.65
CA ILE A 78 6.02 7.05 -0.53
C ILE A 78 5.81 8.06 -1.67
N GLU A 79 4.57 8.49 -1.90
CA GLU A 79 4.23 9.53 -2.87
C GLU A 79 4.86 10.88 -2.50
N MET A 80 4.92 11.22 -1.22
CA MET A 80 5.62 12.43 -0.76
C MET A 80 7.13 12.35 -1.04
N CYS A 81 7.77 11.22 -0.72
CA CYS A 81 9.19 11.00 -1.02
C CYS A 81 9.50 11.15 -2.51
N TRP A 82 8.61 10.66 -3.36
CA TRP A 82 8.67 10.83 -4.81
C TRP A 82 8.60 12.31 -5.24
N THR A 83 7.58 13.02 -4.77
CA THR A 83 7.25 14.38 -5.26
C THR A 83 8.21 15.46 -4.78
N CYS A 84 8.96 15.21 -3.71
CA CYS A 84 10.04 16.09 -3.27
C CYS A 84 11.25 16.12 -4.22
N GLU A 85 11.51 15.06 -5.00
CA GLU A 85 12.54 15.06 -6.05
C GLU A 85 12.03 15.66 -7.38
N ASN A 86 10.77 15.42 -7.75
CA ASN A 86 10.18 15.88 -9.02
C ASN A 86 8.78 16.51 -8.83
N PRO A 87 8.68 17.84 -8.62
CA PRO A 87 7.41 18.52 -8.34
C PRO A 87 6.35 18.40 -9.46
N SER A 88 6.79 18.13 -10.69
CA SER A 88 5.96 18.08 -11.91
C SER A 88 5.11 16.80 -12.06
N GLU A 89 5.43 15.70 -11.37
CA GLU A 89 4.72 14.42 -11.54
C GLU A 89 3.53 14.20 -10.59
N SER A 90 3.36 15.07 -9.58
CA SER A 90 2.27 14.99 -8.58
C SER A 90 0.84 15.01 -9.15
N SER A 91 0.68 15.37 -10.43
CA SER A 91 -0.62 15.45 -11.10
C SER A 91 -1.05 14.13 -11.76
N LEU A 92 -0.14 13.19 -12.01
CA LEU A 92 -0.46 11.90 -12.66
C LEU A 92 -0.97 10.85 -11.67
N ASN A 93 -0.41 10.78 -10.46
CA ASN A 93 -0.75 9.75 -9.47
C ASN A 93 -2.18 9.89 -8.90
N LYS A 94 -2.68 11.12 -8.77
CA LYS A 94 -4.09 11.40 -8.38
C LYS A 94 -5.12 10.74 -9.30
N ASN A 95 -4.77 10.48 -10.57
CA ASN A 95 -5.65 9.78 -11.51
C ASN A 95 -5.63 8.26 -11.30
N LEU A 96 -4.51 7.68 -10.89
CA LEU A 96 -4.42 6.25 -10.57
C LEU A 96 -5.28 5.90 -9.35
N ARG A 97 -5.19 6.71 -8.29
CA ARG A 97 -6.04 6.63 -7.08
C ARG A 97 -7.53 6.80 -7.38
N ARG A 98 -7.89 7.55 -8.43
CA ARG A 98 -9.28 7.74 -8.87
C ARG A 98 -9.82 6.51 -9.62
N ASN A 99 -8.95 5.82 -10.37
CA ASN A 99 -9.32 4.66 -11.18
C ASN A 99 -9.36 3.33 -10.38
N LEU A 100 -8.80 3.30 -9.17
CA LEU A 100 -8.84 2.14 -8.27
C LEU A 100 -10.00 2.19 -7.25
N ARG A 101 -10.72 3.32 -7.13
CA ARG A 101 -11.97 3.34 -6.37
C ARG A 101 -13.04 2.58 -7.16
N PRO A 102 -13.76 1.62 -6.56
CA PRO A 102 -14.88 0.99 -7.24
C PRO A 102 -15.90 2.09 -7.57
N VAL A 103 -16.27 2.20 -8.84
CA VAL A 103 -17.46 2.96 -9.24
C VAL A 103 -18.65 2.19 -8.69
N VAL A 104 -19.10 2.55 -7.49
CA VAL A 104 -20.37 2.07 -6.95
C VAL A 104 -21.48 2.61 -7.87
N LYS A 105 -22.12 1.71 -8.61
CA LYS A 105 -23.41 1.94 -9.27
C LYS A 105 -24.47 1.10 -8.57
#